data_AF-A0A7W9IH97-F1
#
_entry.id   AF-A0A7W9IH97-F1
#
_cell.length_a   1.000
_cell.length_b   1.000
_cell.length_c   1.000
_cell.angle_alpha   90.00
_cell.angle_beta   90.00
_cell.angle_gamma   90.00
#
_symmetry.space_group_name_H-M   'P 1'
#
loop_
_entity.id
_entity.type
_entity.pdbx_description
1 polymer ?
#
loop_
_entity_poly.entity_id
_entity_poly.type
_entity_poly.pdbx_seq_one_letter_code
_entity_poly.pdbx_strand_id
1 'polypeptide(L)' 'MRIRIDGTHAELVHTVNKLRTILPVGSVSPIRRRRRPYTWRVFIDTAPNRDTGRWIA' A
#
# COMPACT_ATOMS: atom_id res chain seq x y z
N MET A 1 -9.46 -0.70 4.58
CA MET A 1 -8.64 -0.04 5.63
C MET A 1 -7.59 0.82 4.93
N ARG A 2 -7.11 1.92 5.52
CA ARG A 2 -6.15 2.83 4.85
C ARG A 2 -4.81 2.86 5.56
N ILE A 3 -3.75 2.51 4.83
CA ILE A 3 -2.36 2.49 5.30
C ILE A 3 -1.62 3.68 4.70
N ARG A 4 -0.93 4.44 5.55
CA ARG A 4 -0.04 5.54 5.14
C ARG A 4 1.39 5.14 5.40
N ILE A 5 2.24 5.32 4.39
CA ILE A 5 3.67 5.03 4.49
C ILE A 5 4.44 6.26 3.99
N ASP A 6 5.35 6.74 4.82
CA ASP A 6 6.27 7.82 4.52
C ASP A 6 7.70 7.23 4.52
N GLY A 7 8.50 7.53 3.51
CA GLY A 7 9.85 6.97 3.38
C GLY A 7 10.56 7.43 2.11
N THR A 8 11.69 6.81 1.78
CA THR A 8 12.37 7.03 0.50
C THR A 8 11.61 6.37 -0.65
N HIS A 9 11.87 6.78 -1.89
CA HIS A 9 11.19 6.20 -3.06
C HIS A 9 11.39 4.68 -3.16
N ALA A 10 12.62 4.21 -2.95
CA ALA A 10 12.97 2.79 -3.02
C ALA A 10 12.26 1.98 -1.93
N GLU A 11 12.23 2.49 -0.69
CA GLU A 11 11.50 1.85 0.41
C GLU A 11 10.01 1.75 0.10
N LEU A 12 9.39 2.82 -0.41
CA LEU A 12 7.97 2.80 -0.75
C LEU A 12 7.65 1.77 -1.84
N VAL A 13 8.46 1.67 -2.89
CA VAL A 13 8.26 0.67 -3.95
C VAL A 13 8.39 -0.74 -3.37
N HIS A 14 9.41 -0.99 -2.56
CA HIS A 14 9.61 -2.29 -1.91
C HIS A 14 8.43 -2.65 -0.99
N THR A 15 7.99 -1.72 -0.14
CA THR A 15 6.90 -1.95 0.80
C THR A 15 5.57 -2.14 0.09
N VAL A 16 5.28 -1.38 -0.99
CA VAL A 16 4.06 -1.58 -1.79
C VAL A 16 4.04 -2.97 -2.41
N ASN A 17 5.16 -3.42 -2.99
CA ASN A 17 5.26 -4.76 -3.57
C ASN A 17 5.07 -5.85 -2.50
N LYS A 18 5.69 -5.70 -1.33
CA LYS A 18 5.53 -6.65 -0.22
C LYS A 18 4.12 -6.63 0.38
N LEU A 19 3.46 -5.47 0.43
CA LEU A 19 2.09 -5.39 0.94
C LEU A 19 1.08 -6.03 -0.01
N ARG A 20 1.31 -5.99 -1.33
CA ARG A 20 0.47 -6.69 -2.31
C ARG A 20 0.49 -8.21 -2.15
N THR A 21 1.54 -8.78 -1.57
CA THR A 21 1.62 -10.25 -1.34
C THR A 21 0.94 -10.68 -0.04
N ILE A 22 0.73 -9.76 0.92
CA ILE A 22 0.21 -10.07 2.25
C ILE A 22 -1.25 -9.64 2.40
N LEU A 23 -1.64 -8.52 1.77
CA LEU A 23 -2.94 -7.91 1.92
C LEU A 23 -3.64 -7.76 0.57
N PRO A 24 -4.99 -7.91 0.54
CA PRO A 24 -5.77 -7.53 -0.64
C PRO A 24 -5.73 -6.00 -0.79
N VAL A 25 -4.84 -5.53 -1.65
CA VAL A 25 -4.71 -4.09 -1.97
C VAL A 25 -5.80 -3.73 -2.98
N GLY A 26 -6.70 -2.84 -2.59
CA GLY A 26 -7.76 -2.35 -3.48
C GLY A 26 -7.31 -1.19 -4.35
N SER A 27 -6.60 -0.22 -3.76
CA SER A 27 -6.06 0.93 -4.49
C SER A 27 -4.75 1.43 -3.90
N VAL A 28 -3.86 1.94 -4.75
CA VAL A 28 -2.61 2.58 -4.36
C VAL A 28 -2.61 3.98 -4.93
N SER A 29 -2.50 4.99 -4.05
CA SER A 29 -2.35 6.37 -4.47
C SER A 29 -0.97 6.59 -5.12
N PRO A 30 -0.85 7.55 -6.06
CA PRO A 30 0.44 7.87 -6.66
C PRO A 30 1.45 8.32 -5.59
N ILE A 31 2.71 7.88 -5.74
CA ILE A 31 3.80 8.21 -4.84
C ILE A 31 4.11 9.71 -4.98
N ARG A 32 3.82 10.50 -3.95
CA ARG A 32 3.98 11.96 -3.97
C ARG A 32 5.18 12.39 -3.14
N ARG A 33 6.00 13.30 -3.70
CA ARG A 33 7.09 13.94 -2.96
C ARG A 33 6.51 14.91 -1.94
N ARG A 34 6.99 14.86 -0.70
CA ARG A 34 6.60 15.83 0.33
C ARG A 34 7.44 17.10 0.26
N ARG A 35 7.00 18.13 0.99
CA ARG A 35 7.76 19.38 1.22
C ARG A 35 9.13 19.15 1.88
N ARG A 36 9.31 18.05 2.63
CA ARG A 36 10.62 17.68 3.18
C ARG A 36 11.47 16.99 2.10
N PRO A 37 12.75 17.38 1.95
CA PRO A 37 13.67 16.70 1.04
C PRO A 37 13.67 15.19 1.26
N TYR A 38 13.73 14.43 0.18
CA TYR A 38 13.88 12.96 0.17
C TYR A 38 12.76 12.16 0.84
N THR A 39 11.66 12.81 1.23
CA THR A 39 10.50 12.13 1.81
C THR A 39 9.42 11.97 0.74
N TRP A 40 9.05 10.73 0.47
CA TRP A 40 7.94 10.35 -0.39
C TRP A 40 6.81 9.80 0.46
N ARG A 41 5.60 9.81 -0.11
CA ARG A 41 4.40 9.29 0.53
C ARG A 41 3.59 8.46 -0.42
N VAL A 42 3.08 7.34 0.09
CA VAL A 42 2.04 6.55 -0.56
C VAL A 42 0.88 6.31 0.41
N PHE A 43 -0.33 6.27 -0.13
CA PHE A 43 -1.49 5.77 0.58
C PHE A 43 -1.93 4.49 -0.10
N ILE A 44 -2.19 3.47 0.71
CA ILE A 44 -2.66 2.17 0.25
C ILE A 44 -4.01 1.94 0.89
N ASP A 45 -5.04 1.84 0.07
CA ASP A 45 -6.35 1.43 0.50
C ASP A 45 -6.42 -0.09 0.34
N THR A 46 -6.39 -0.78 1.48
CA THR A 46 -6.67 -2.22 1.52
C THR A 46 -8.15 -2.42 1.29
N ALA A 47 -8.47 -3.34 0.38
CA ALA A 47 -9.84 -3.78 0.23
C ALA A 47 -10.26 -4.45 1.55
N PRO A 48 -11.52 -4.25 2.01
CA PRO A 48 -12.04 -5.11 3.05
C PRO A 48 -11.88 -6.55 2.56
N ASN A 49 -11.31 -7.41 3.40
CA ASN A 49 -11.32 -8.84 3.13
C ASN A 49 -12.78 -9.19 2.83
N ARG A 50 -13.07 -9.69 1.63
CA ARG A 50 -14.41 -10.16 1.33
C ARG A 50 -14.65 -11.32 2.27
N ASP A 51 -15.29 -11.06 3.41
CA ASP A 51 -16.07 -12.05 4.16
C ASP A 51 -17.30 -12.47 3.34
N THR A 52 -17.05 -12.89 2.10
CA THR A 52 -18.02 -13.58 1.27
C THR A 52 -17.31 -14.79 0.70
N GLY A 53 -17.36 -15.86 1.51
CA GLY A 53 -17.48 -17.22 0.99
C GLY A 53 -16.23 -17.81 0.36
N ARG A 54 -15.61 -18.68 1.17
CA ARG A 54 -15.01 -19.95 0.73
C ARG A 54 -13.59 -19.85 0.15
N TRP A 55 -12.64 -20.26 0.99
CA TRP A 55 -11.46 -20.98 0.50
C TRP A 55 -11.96 -22.20 -0.29
N ILE A 56 -11.74 -22.23 -1.61
CA ILE A 56 -11.73 -23.46 -2.39
C ILE A 56 -10.42 -23.52 -3.16
N ALA A 57 -9.69 -24.60 -2.86
CA ALA A 57 -8.59 -25.26 -3.58
C ALA A 57 -7.33 -24.44 -3.87
#